data_AF-A0AAV5SDB6-F1
#
_entry.id   AF-A0AAV5SDB6-F1
#
_cell.length_a   1.000
_cell.length_b   1.000
_cell.length_c   1.000
_cell.angle_alpha   90.00
_cell.angle_beta   90.00
_cell.angle_gamma   90.00
#
_symmetry.space_group_name_H-M   'P 1'
#
loop_
_entity.id
_entity.type
_entity.pdbx_description
1 polymer ?
#
loop_
_entity_poly.entity_id
_entity_poly.type
_entity_poly.pdbx_seq_one_letter_code
_entity_poly.pdbx_strand_id
1 'polypeptide(L)'
;HHFTLHKLEKKTTPQCLLCEIYPSTTNGYAVHLYIHHKSTLAMNGVFILCSCGHEVRSKGDTSHSKKCDGKQFTLQQLDKKTTPQCVLCEAYPSTARGYASHLSLQHK
;
A
#
# COMPACT_ATOMS: atom_id res chain seq x y z
N HIS A 1 17.73 -12.61 39.31
CA HIS A 1 17.82 -12.83 37.85
C HIS A 1 16.69 -12.04 37.19
N HIS A 2 16.96 -10.82 36.71
CA HIS A 2 15.99 -10.01 35.97
C HIS A 2 15.94 -10.49 34.52
N PHE A 3 14.82 -11.09 34.11
CA PHE A 3 14.57 -11.39 32.71
C PHE A 3 13.97 -10.16 32.04
N THR A 4 14.78 -9.42 31.28
CA THR A 4 14.29 -8.40 30.36
C THR A 4 13.62 -9.11 29.19
N LEU A 5 12.28 -9.15 29.20
CA LEU A 5 11.47 -9.57 28.05
C LEU A 5 11.74 -8.60 26.91
N HIS A 6 12.64 -8.97 26.00
CA HIS A 6 12.67 -8.40 24.65
C HIS A 6 11.32 -8.74 24.01
N LYS A 7 10.44 -7.73 23.96
CA LYS A 7 9.19 -7.77 23.22
C LYS A 7 9.56 -8.11 21.77
N LEU A 8 9.42 -9.38 21.38
CA LEU A 8 9.48 -9.80 20.00
C LEU A 8 8.32 -9.09 19.31
N GLU A 9 8.60 -7.93 18.73
CA GLU A 9 7.66 -7.26 17.85
C GLU A 9 7.37 -8.23 16.71
N LYS A 10 6.25 -8.94 16.84
CA LYS A 10 5.73 -9.84 15.84
C LYS A 10 5.70 -9.04 14.54
N LYS A 11 6.61 -9.37 13.60
CA LYS A 11 6.60 -8.84 12.24
C LYS A 11 5.31 -9.33 11.57
N THR A 12 4.19 -8.66 11.84
CA THR A 12 2.94 -8.90 11.15
C THR A 12 3.02 -8.14 9.84
N THR A 13 3.52 -8.82 8.81
CA THR A 13 3.35 -8.35 7.44
C THR A 13 1.84 -8.28 7.17
N PRO A 14 1.33 -7.15 6.68
CA PRO A 14 -0.10 -7.02 6.43
C PRO A 14 -0.51 -7.94 5.29
N GLN A 15 -1.69 -8.55 5.46
CA GLN A 15 -2.35 -9.32 4.40
C GLN A 15 -2.73 -8.41 3.24
N CYS A 16 -2.74 -8.94 2.02
CA CYS A 16 -3.35 -8.27 0.88
C CYS A 16 -4.82 -7.96 1.16
N LEU A 17 -5.29 -6.78 0.79
CA LEU A 17 -6.71 -6.41 0.94
C LEU A 17 -7.66 -7.21 0.05
N LEU A 18 -7.13 -7.85 -1.00
CA LEU A 18 -7.91 -8.51 -2.05
C LEU A 18 -7.67 -10.03 -2.14
N CYS A 19 -6.75 -10.58 -1.33
CA CYS A 19 -6.51 -12.02 -1.24
C CYS A 19 -5.77 -12.42 0.05
N GLU A 20 -5.45 -13.71 0.19
CA GLU A 20 -4.79 -14.29 1.37
C GLU A 20 -3.26 -14.28 1.32
N ILE A 21 -2.66 -13.55 0.36
CA ILE A 21 -1.21 -13.39 0.28
C ILE A 21 -0.73 -12.37 1.31
N TYR A 22 0.46 -12.61 1.87
CA TYR A 22 1.15 -11.74 2.82
C TYR A 22 2.45 -11.21 2.20
N PRO A 23 2.41 -10.11 1.44
CA PRO A 23 3.61 -9.55 0.86
C PRO A 23 4.59 -9.10 1.94
N SER A 24 5.84 -9.54 1.83
CA SER A 24 6.86 -9.35 2.88
C SER A 24 7.52 -7.98 2.90
N THR A 25 7.25 -7.13 1.90
CA THR A 25 7.83 -5.79 1.77
C THR A 25 6.81 -4.78 1.24
N THR A 26 7.03 -3.50 1.52
CA THR A 26 6.22 -2.39 0.98
C THR A 26 6.09 -2.46 -0.54
N ASN A 27 7.22 -2.65 -1.23
CA ASN A 27 7.27 -2.78 -2.68
C ASN A 27 6.57 -4.07 -3.15
N GLY A 28 6.85 -5.20 -2.50
CA GLY A 28 6.18 -6.46 -2.80
C GLY A 28 4.66 -6.34 -2.71
N TYR A 29 4.15 -5.60 -1.73
CA TYR A 29 2.73 -5.34 -1.56
C TYR A 29 2.14 -4.52 -2.72
N ALA A 30 2.77 -3.38 -3.05
CA ALA A 30 2.32 -2.52 -4.14
C ALA A 30 2.38 -3.23 -5.51
N VAL A 31 3.44 -4.00 -5.75
CA VAL A 31 3.61 -4.81 -6.97
C VAL A 31 2.58 -5.92 -7.05
N HIS A 32 2.33 -6.61 -5.94
CA HIS A 32 1.33 -7.68 -5.86
C HIS A 32 -0.07 -7.18 -6.24
N LEU A 33 -0.52 -6.07 -5.65
CA LEU A 33 -1.79 -5.43 -6.01
C LEU A 33 -1.88 -5.11 -7.51
N TYR A 34 -0.80 -4.57 -8.08
CA TYR A 34 -0.78 -4.18 -9.48
C TYR A 34 -0.84 -5.39 -10.43
N ILE A 35 -0.02 -6.41 -10.18
CA ILE A 35 0.12 -7.55 -11.09
C ILE A 35 -1.10 -8.47 -10.99
N HIS A 36 -1.48 -8.85 -9.77
CA HIS A 36 -2.50 -9.88 -9.52
C HIS A 36 -3.92 -9.33 -9.48
N HIS A 37 -4.10 -8.10 -9.00
CA HIS A 37 -5.44 -7.52 -8.83
C HIS A 37 -5.74 -6.36 -9.78
N LYS A 38 -4.79 -5.98 -10.66
CA LYS A 38 -4.91 -4.79 -11.53
C LYS A 38 -5.34 -3.55 -10.75
N SER A 39 -4.87 -3.47 -9.50
CA SER A 39 -5.27 -2.47 -8.52
C SER A 39 -4.04 -1.78 -7.93
N THR A 40 -4.27 -0.69 -7.21
CA THR A 40 -3.20 0.10 -6.57
C THR A 40 -3.61 0.47 -5.16
N LEU A 41 -2.64 0.85 -4.32
CA LEU A 41 -2.92 1.35 -2.96
C LEU A 41 -3.98 2.46 -2.98
N ALA A 42 -3.79 3.44 -3.87
CA ALA A 42 -4.71 4.53 -4.11
C ALA A 42 -6.13 4.08 -4.47
N MET A 43 -6.29 3.08 -5.35
CA MET A 43 -7.61 2.56 -5.73
C MET A 43 -8.33 1.88 -4.56
N ASN A 44 -7.59 1.32 -3.61
CA ASN A 44 -8.16 0.72 -2.40
C ASN A 44 -8.29 1.73 -1.25
N GLY A 45 -8.09 3.02 -1.51
CA GLY A 45 -8.18 4.05 -0.47
C GLY A 45 -7.15 3.89 0.64
N VAL A 46 -6.01 3.25 0.37
CA VAL A 46 -4.93 3.08 1.35
C VAL A 46 -3.59 3.60 0.84
N PHE A 47 -2.65 3.79 1.77
CA PHE A 47 -1.23 3.93 1.49
C PHE A 47 -0.44 3.05 2.45
N ILE A 48 0.83 2.77 2.13
CA ILE A 48 1.72 2.02 3.01
C ILE A 48 2.59 3.00 3.78
N LEU A 49 2.60 2.90 5.11
CA LEU A 49 3.53 3.63 5.98
C LEU A 49 4.63 2.68 6.43
N CYS A 50 5.86 2.93 5.98
CA CYS A 50 7.03 2.19 6.44
C CYS A 50 7.40 2.64 7.86
N SER A 51 8.00 1.74 8.66
CA SER A 51 8.43 2.07 10.03
C SER A 51 9.47 3.18 10.12
N CYS A 52 10.18 3.48 9.03
CA CYS A 52 11.08 4.62 8.93
C CYS A 52 10.36 5.97 8.68
N GLY A 53 9.03 5.97 8.60
CA GLY A 53 8.20 7.15 8.38
C GLY A 53 7.91 7.48 6.92
N HIS A 54 8.40 6.69 5.96
CA HIS A 54 8.16 6.95 4.54
C HIS A 54 6.80 6.42 4.08
N GLU A 55 6.08 7.25 3.34
CA GLU A 55 4.78 6.91 2.77
C GLU A 55 4.92 6.41 1.33
N VAL A 56 4.60 5.14 1.10
CA VAL A 56 4.52 4.55 -0.23
C VAL A 56 3.08 4.67 -0.72
N ARG A 57 2.86 5.57 -1.68
CA ARG A 57 1.55 5.82 -2.30
C ARG A 57 1.39 5.18 -3.69
N SER A 58 2.49 4.75 -4.30
CA SER A 58 2.47 4.20 -5.67
C SER A 58 3.54 3.13 -5.87
N LYS A 59 3.37 2.32 -6.92
CA LYS A 59 4.36 1.33 -7.38
C LYS A 59 5.75 1.94 -7.65
N GLY A 60 5.82 3.23 -8.01
CA GLY A 60 7.06 3.89 -8.40
C GLY A 60 8.04 4.13 -7.25
N ASP A 61 7.62 3.95 -6.01
CA ASP A 61 8.42 4.26 -4.82
C ASP A 61 9.41 3.13 -4.42
N THR A 62 9.92 2.43 -5.43
CA THR A 62 10.81 1.27 -5.27
C THR A 62 12.19 1.66 -4.75
N SER A 63 12.57 2.93 -4.89
CA SER A 63 13.82 3.48 -4.34
C SER A 63 13.86 3.42 -2.83
N HIS A 64 12.71 3.49 -2.16
CA HIS A 64 12.64 3.52 -0.72
C HIS A 64 13.12 2.21 -0.08
N SER A 65 12.71 1.06 -0.66
CA SER A 65 13.07 -0.26 -0.13
C SER A 65 14.58 -0.52 -0.11
N LYS A 66 15.37 0.18 -0.94
CA LYS A 66 16.84 0.07 -0.92
C LYS A 66 17.49 0.71 0.32
N LYS A 67 16.80 1.63 1.00
CA LYS A 67 17.32 2.37 2.16
C LYS A 67 16.96 1.72 3.50
N CYS A 68 15.82 1.05 3.59
CA CYS A 68 15.27 0.55 4.86
C CYS A 68 14.78 -0.91 4.80
N ASP A 69 15.10 -1.65 3.73
CA ASP A 69 14.55 -2.97 3.37
C ASP A 69 13.02 -3.03 3.13
N GLY A 70 12.24 -2.07 3.63
CA GLY A 70 10.79 -2.02 3.47
C GLY A 70 10.04 -3.20 4.11
N LYS A 71 10.67 -3.93 5.04
CA LYS A 71 10.11 -5.17 5.65
C LYS A 71 9.15 -4.92 6.81
N GLN A 72 9.18 -3.73 7.40
CA GLN A 72 8.28 -3.32 8.47
C GLN A 72 7.42 -2.16 7.99
N PHE A 73 6.11 -2.40 7.89
CA PHE A 73 5.18 -1.42 7.37
C PHE A 73 3.75 -1.71 7.82
N THR A 74 2.91 -0.69 7.75
CA THR A 74 1.47 -0.76 8.03
C THR A 74 0.68 -0.20 6.85
N LEU A 75 -0.58 -0.61 6.72
CA LEU A 75 -1.53 0.00 5.80
C LEU A 75 -2.29 1.10 6.53
N GLN A 76 -2.38 2.26 5.92
CA GLN A 76 -3.08 3.43 6.44
C GLN A 76 -4.16 3.85 5.46
N GLN A 77 -5.31 4.30 5.96
CA GLN A 77 -6.40 4.79 5.13
C GLN A 77 -6.05 6.18 4.58
N LEU A 78 -6.37 6.42 3.31
CA LEU A 78 -6.33 7.76 2.73
C LEU A 78 -7.54 8.54 3.25
N ASP A 79 -7.30 9.72 3.82
CA ASP A 79 -8.38 10.62 4.21
C ASP A 79 -9.25 10.93 2.98
N LYS A 80 -10.55 10.61 3.08
CA LYS A 80 -11.55 10.73 2.00
C LYS A 80 -11.73 12.16 1.46
N LYS A 81 -11.12 13.17 2.06
CA LYS A 81 -11.42 14.60 1.80
C LYS A 81 -10.70 15.23 0.61
N THR A 82 -9.71 14.58 0.00
CA THR A 82 -8.87 15.25 -1.03
C THR A 82 -8.86 14.58 -2.40
N THR A 83 -9.65 13.53 -2.61
CA THR A 83 -9.50 12.68 -3.81
C THR A 83 -10.82 12.58 -4.56
N PRO A 84 -10.88 13.00 -5.84
CA PRO A 84 -12.12 12.91 -6.60
C PRO A 84 -12.54 11.45 -6.77
N GLN A 85 -13.81 11.18 -6.49
CA GLN A 85 -14.43 9.89 -6.78
C GLN A 85 -14.39 9.64 -8.29
N CYS A 86 -14.19 8.38 -8.69
CA CYS A 86 -14.36 7.99 -10.08
C CYS A 86 -15.80 8.27 -10.53
N VAL A 87 -15.96 8.88 -11.70
CA VAL A 87 -17.29 9.15 -12.27
C VAL A 87 -18.01 7.88 -12.76
N LEU A 88 -17.30 6.75 -12.86
CA LEU A 88 -17.82 5.48 -13.38
C LEU A 88 -17.98 4.40 -12.30
N CYS A 89 -17.45 4.60 -11.08
CA CYS A 89 -17.60 3.66 -9.97
C CYS A 89 -17.36 4.31 -8.59
N GLU A 90 -17.43 3.53 -7.51
CA GLU A 90 -17.21 4.01 -6.14
C GLU A 90 -15.72 4.08 -5.72
N ALA A 91 -14.78 3.99 -6.67
CA ALA A 91 -13.36 4.12 -6.37
C ALA A 91 -12.95 5.58 -6.11
N TYR A 92 -11.96 5.80 -5.24
CA TYR A 92 -11.42 7.12 -4.91
C TYR A 92 -9.91 7.20 -5.17
N PRO A 93 -9.46 7.35 -6.44
CA PRO A 93 -8.05 7.39 -6.77
C PRO A 93 -7.37 8.62 -6.17
N SER A 94 -6.30 8.41 -5.41
CA SER A 94 -5.71 9.46 -4.57
C SER A 94 -4.79 10.48 -5.23
N THR A 95 -4.59 10.35 -6.54
CA THR A 95 -3.79 11.28 -7.35
C THR A 95 -4.38 11.36 -8.76
N ALA A 96 -4.17 12.47 -9.48
CA ALA A 96 -4.60 12.59 -10.88
C ALA A 96 -4.03 11.46 -11.76
N ARG A 97 -2.77 11.07 -11.55
CA ARG A 97 -2.15 9.93 -12.25
C ARG A 97 -2.79 8.59 -11.88
N GLY A 98 -3.11 8.40 -10.60
CA GLY A 98 -3.86 7.24 -10.11
C GLY A 98 -5.25 7.18 -10.72
N TYR A 99 -5.92 8.33 -10.86
CA TYR A 99 -7.23 8.47 -11.47
C TYR A 99 -7.20 8.09 -12.96
N ALA A 100 -6.25 8.63 -13.73
CA ALA A 100 -6.08 8.28 -15.13
C ALA A 100 -5.76 6.78 -15.32
N SER A 101 -4.91 6.22 -14.45
CA SER A 101 -4.57 4.79 -14.47
C SER A 101 -5.79 3.92 -14.13
N HIS A 102 -6.58 4.33 -13.14
CA HIS A 102 -7.81 3.64 -12.75
C HIS A 102 -8.81 3.57 -13.92
N LEU A 103 -9.10 4.71 -14.56
CA LEU A 103 -9.98 4.75 -15.73
C LEU A 103 -9.48 3.82 -16.85
N SER A 104 -8.18 3.83 -17.12
CA SER A 104 -7.57 3.04 -18.20
C SER A 104 -7.55 1.54 -17.95
N LEU A 105 -7.61 1.10 -16.69
CA LEU A 105 -7.51 -0.30 -16.29
C LEU A 105 -8.87 -0.93 -15.98
N GLN A 106 -9.82 -0.15 -15.47
CA GLN A 106 -11.08 -0.67 -14.93
C GLN A 106 -12.30 -0.32 -15.80
N HIS A 107 -12.20 0.66 -16.70
CA HIS A 107 -13.33 1.19 -17.47
C HIS A 107 -13.02 1.33 -18.96
N LYS A 108 -12.24 0.39 -19.50
CA LYS A 108 -11.91 0.32 -20.92
C LYS A 108 -13.03 -0.28 -21.75
#